data_AF-A0A2P4SJN1-F1
#
_entry.id   AF-A0A2P4SJN1-F1
#
_cell.length_a   1.000
_cell.length_b   1.000
_cell.length_c   1.000
_cell.angle_alpha   90.00
_cell.angle_beta   90.00
_cell.angle_gamma   90.00
#
_symmetry.space_group_name_H-M   'P 1'
#
loop_
_entity.id
_entity.type
_entity.pdbx_description
1 polymer ?
#
loop_
_entity_poly.entity_id
_entity_poly.type
_entity_poly.pdbx_seq_one_letter_code
_entity_poly.pdbx_strand_id
1 'polypeptide(L)'
;AGVGRTGCFIVIDAMLERIKHEKTVDIYGHVTLMRAQRNYMVQTEDQYIFIHDALLEAVTCGNTEVPARNLYAYIQKLTQIETGENVTGMELEFKRLASSKAHTSRFISANLPCNKFKNRLVNIMPYESTRVCLQPIRGVEGSDYINASFVDGYRY
;
A
#
# COMPACT_ATOMS: atom_id res chain seq x y z
N ALA A 1 16.66 6.24 -18.87
CA ALA A 1 16.08 5.33 -19.88
C ALA A 1 14.64 5.69 -20.26
N GLY A 2 13.77 6.06 -19.29
CA GLY A 2 12.41 6.53 -19.59
C GLY A 2 11.48 5.45 -20.15
N VAL A 3 11.61 4.22 -19.64
CA VAL A 3 10.89 3.04 -20.13
C VAL A 3 10.34 2.14 -19.01
N GLY A 4 11.06 2.00 -17.89
CA GLY A 4 10.62 1.23 -16.71
C GLY A 4 9.52 1.94 -15.91
N ARG A 5 9.89 2.76 -14.92
CA ARG A 5 8.93 3.56 -14.11
C ARG A 5 7.97 4.41 -14.95
N THR A 6 8.48 5.00 -16.04
CA THR A 6 7.66 5.72 -17.02
C THR A 6 6.58 4.82 -17.63
N GLY A 7 6.93 3.57 -17.96
CA GLY A 7 5.96 2.59 -18.44
C GLY A 7 4.94 2.22 -17.39
N CYS A 8 5.35 1.97 -16.14
CA CYS A 8 4.42 1.72 -15.03
C CYS A 8 3.38 2.83 -14.91
N PHE A 9 3.83 4.09 -14.89
CA PHE A 9 2.95 5.24 -14.76
C PHE A 9 1.91 5.30 -15.90
N ILE A 10 2.36 5.17 -17.16
CA ILE A 10 1.47 5.23 -18.34
C ILE A 10 0.44 4.08 -18.30
N VAL A 11 0.87 2.85 -18.00
CA VAL A 11 -0.04 1.70 -17.97
C VAL A 11 -1.08 1.86 -16.86
N ILE A 12 -0.66 2.27 -15.65
CA ILE A 12 -1.58 2.47 -14.53
C ILE A 12 -2.61 3.54 -14.89
N ASP A 13 -2.17 4.69 -15.40
CA ASP A 13 -3.06 5.79 -15.81
C ASP A 13 -4.09 5.34 -16.87
N ALA A 14 -3.63 4.70 -17.95
CA ALA A 14 -4.50 4.21 -19.01
C ALA A 14 -5.50 3.15 -18.51
N MET A 15 -5.07 2.25 -17.62
CA MET A 15 -5.95 1.21 -17.07
C MET A 15 -6.94 1.78 -16.05
N LEU A 16 -6.54 2.77 -15.24
CA LEU A 16 -7.47 3.47 -14.34
C LEU A 16 -8.56 4.19 -15.12
N GLU A 17 -8.23 4.82 -16.24
CA GLU A 17 -9.25 5.42 -17.12
C GLU A 17 -10.16 4.36 -17.73
N ARG A 18 -9.59 3.27 -18.24
CA ARG A 18 -10.35 2.14 -18.78
C ARG A 18 -11.34 1.54 -17.77
N ILE A 19 -10.93 1.35 -16.52
CA ILE A 19 -11.78 0.81 -15.45
C ILE A 19 -13.03 1.68 -15.23
N LYS A 20 -12.94 3.01 -15.42
CA LYS A 20 -14.09 3.90 -15.26
C LYS A 20 -15.18 3.58 -16.28
N HIS A 21 -14.80 3.34 -17.54
CA HIS A 21 -15.73 3.17 -18.66
C HIS A 21 -16.12 1.71 -18.91
N GLU A 22 -15.17 0.77 -18.84
CA GLU A 22 -15.37 -0.60 -19.32
C GLU A 22 -15.45 -1.65 -18.20
N LYS A 23 -15.08 -1.30 -16.95
CA LYS A 23 -14.98 -2.25 -15.82
C LYS A 23 -14.06 -3.46 -16.12
N THR A 24 -13.11 -3.30 -17.03
CA THR A 24 -12.11 -4.32 -17.39
C THR A 24 -10.71 -3.72 -17.41
N VAL A 25 -9.69 -4.58 -17.35
CA VAL A 25 -8.28 -4.23 -17.50
C VAL A 25 -7.62 -5.15 -18.52
N ASP A 26 -6.63 -4.64 -19.24
CA ASP A 26 -5.78 -5.41 -20.15
C ASP A 26 -4.33 -4.92 -20.08
N ILE A 27 -3.68 -5.26 -18.97
CA ILE A 27 -2.30 -4.85 -18.69
C ILE A 27 -1.35 -5.44 -19.74
N TYR A 28 -1.54 -6.71 -20.08
CA TYR A 28 -0.71 -7.42 -21.06
C TYR A 28 -0.82 -6.80 -22.45
N GLY A 29 -2.04 -6.61 -22.96
CA GLY A 29 -2.28 -6.02 -24.26
C GLY A 29 -1.74 -4.59 -24.32
N HIS A 30 -1.96 -3.79 -23.28
CA HIS A 30 -1.47 -2.41 -23.24
C HIS A 30 0.06 -2.32 -23.22
N VAL A 31 0.76 -3.13 -22.41
CA VAL A 31 2.23 -3.18 -22.41
C VAL A 31 2.76 -3.65 -23.77
N THR A 32 2.10 -4.63 -24.41
CA THR A 32 2.46 -5.11 -25.75
C THR A 32 2.37 -3.98 -26.78
N LEU A 33 1.27 -3.20 -26.77
CA LEU A 33 1.08 -2.04 -27.63
C LEU A 33 2.15 -0.96 -27.38
N MET A 34 2.46 -0.66 -26.12
CA MET A 34 3.49 0.32 -25.78
C MET A 34 4.88 -0.10 -26.28
N ARG A 35 5.19 -1.40 -26.22
CA ARG A 35 6.48 -1.94 -26.71
C ARG A 35 6.63 -1.84 -28.23
N ALA A 36 5.52 -1.75 -28.98
CA ALA A 36 5.55 -1.46 -30.41
C ALA A 36 5.96 -0.01 -30.73
N GLN A 37 5.76 0.92 -29.78
CA GLN A 37 6.08 2.35 -29.95
C GLN A 37 7.45 2.72 -29.35
N ARG A 38 7.83 2.07 -28.24
CA ARG A 38 9.11 2.30 -27.56
C ARG A 38 9.62 1.02 -26.95
N ASN A 39 10.89 0.69 -27.20
CA ASN A 39 11.49 -0.53 -26.70
C ASN A 39 11.49 -0.59 -25.15
N TYR A 40 11.32 -1.80 -24.63
CA TYR A 40 11.44 -2.12 -23.19
C TYR A 40 10.51 -1.35 -22.25
N MET A 41 9.35 -0.88 -22.72
CA MET A 41 8.33 -0.34 -21.82
C MET A 41 7.94 -1.39 -20.77
N VAL A 42 8.00 -0.99 -19.49
CA VAL A 42 7.97 -1.88 -18.32
C VAL A 42 9.11 -2.90 -18.39
N GLN A 43 10.22 -2.62 -17.70
CA GLN A 43 11.50 -3.31 -17.92
C GLN A 43 11.68 -4.57 -17.11
N THR A 44 11.10 -4.62 -15.91
CA THR A 44 11.31 -5.72 -14.96
C THR A 44 10.00 -6.40 -14.60
N GLU A 45 10.09 -7.63 -14.14
CA GLU A 45 8.95 -8.38 -13.62
C GLU A 45 8.32 -7.66 -12.41
N ASP A 46 9.12 -7.20 -11.45
CA ASP A 46 8.63 -6.45 -10.29
C ASP A 46 7.81 -5.21 -10.68
N GLN A 47 8.20 -4.52 -11.75
CA GLN A 47 7.45 -3.38 -12.28
C GLN A 47 6.10 -3.80 -12.85
N TYR A 48 6.04 -4.96 -13.50
CA TYR A 48 4.81 -5.53 -14.04
C TYR A 48 3.88 -6.00 -12.91
N ILE A 49 4.42 -6.68 -11.89
CA ILE A 49 3.69 -7.05 -10.66
C ILE A 49 3.13 -5.80 -9.97
N PHE A 50 3.95 -4.76 -9.81
CA PHE A 50 3.51 -3.51 -9.19
C PHE A 50 2.32 -2.86 -9.92
N ILE A 51 2.25 -2.95 -11.26
CA ILE A 51 1.09 -2.44 -12.02
C ILE A 51 -0.18 -3.21 -11.65
N HIS A 52 -0.10 -4.53 -11.51
CA HIS A 52 -1.23 -5.35 -11.06
C HIS A 52 -1.66 -4.97 -9.64
N ASP A 53 -0.71 -4.84 -8.71
CA ASP A 53 -0.99 -4.48 -7.32
C ASP A 53 -1.63 -3.09 -7.21
N ALA A 54 -1.09 -2.10 -7.93
CA ALA A 54 -1.61 -0.73 -7.92
C ALA A 54 -3.05 -0.64 -8.47
N LEU A 55 -3.36 -1.37 -9.55
CA LEU A 55 -4.71 -1.41 -10.11
C LEU A 55 -5.68 -2.17 -9.21
N LEU A 56 -5.23 -3.26 -8.58
CA LEU A 56 -6.03 -3.99 -7.60
C LEU A 56 -6.36 -3.08 -6.40
N GLU A 57 -5.39 -2.34 -5.88
CA GLU A 57 -5.59 -1.40 -4.78
C GLU A 57 -6.60 -0.31 -5.17
N ALA A 58 -6.45 0.30 -6.35
CA ALA A 58 -7.35 1.34 -6.83
C ALA A 58 -8.80 0.86 -6.98
N VAL A 59 -9.02 -0.36 -7.49
CA VAL A 59 -10.36 -0.96 -7.61
C VAL A 59 -10.93 -1.33 -6.24
N THR A 60 -10.09 -1.81 -5.32
CA THR A 60 -10.52 -2.26 -3.99
C THR A 60 -10.88 -1.08 -3.08
N CYS A 61 -10.07 -0.03 -3.09
CA CYS A 61 -10.21 1.11 -2.18
C CYS A 61 -11.10 2.22 -2.75
N GLY A 62 -11.05 2.45 -4.07
CA GLY A 62 -11.72 3.59 -4.70
C GLY A 62 -11.15 4.94 -4.24
N ASN A 63 -11.91 6.02 -4.46
CA ASN A 63 -11.55 7.36 -3.99
C ASN A 63 -12.25 7.66 -2.65
N THR A 64 -11.45 7.86 -1.59
CA THR A 64 -11.90 8.20 -0.24
C THR A 64 -11.59 9.66 0.15
N GLU A 65 -11.11 10.48 -0.79
CA GLU A 65 -10.87 11.91 -0.57
C GLU A 65 -12.20 12.69 -0.54
N VAL A 66 -12.35 13.57 0.45
CA VAL A 66 -13.55 14.38 0.65
C VAL A 66 -13.19 15.86 0.77
N PRO A 67 -13.71 16.74 -0.11
CA PRO A 67 -13.56 18.17 0.05
C PRO A 67 -14.13 18.64 1.40
N ALA A 68 -13.43 19.54 2.09
CA ALA A 68 -13.82 19.99 3.44
C ALA A 68 -15.29 20.47 3.54
N ARG A 69 -15.79 21.15 2.51
CA ARG A 69 -17.20 21.60 2.42
C ARG A 69 -18.23 20.47 2.47
N ASN A 70 -17.83 19.25 2.10
CA ASN A 70 -18.69 18.07 2.05
C ASN A 70 -18.49 17.15 3.27
N LEU A 71 -17.55 17.46 4.17
CA LEU A 71 -17.16 16.57 5.26
C LEU A 71 -18.33 16.23 6.19
N TYR A 72 -19.16 17.21 6.54
CA TYR A 72 -20.32 16.97 7.41
C TYR A 72 -21.31 15.97 6.78
N ALA A 73 -21.65 16.18 5.50
CA ALA A 73 -22.54 15.28 4.78
C ALA A 73 -21.94 13.87 4.63
N TYR A 74 -20.62 13.78 4.42
CA TYR A 74 -19.91 12.51 4.35
C TYR A 74 -19.96 11.74 5.68
N ILE A 75 -19.70 12.40 6.80
CA ILE A 75 -19.79 11.76 8.13
C ILE A 75 -21.23 11.31 8.40
N GLN A 76 -22.24 12.14 8.08
CA GLN A 76 -23.64 11.74 8.21
C GLN A 76 -23.93 10.46 7.43
N LYS A 77 -23.47 10.37 6.17
CA LYS A 77 -23.57 9.14 5.37
C LYS A 77 -22.90 7.94 6.06
N LEU A 78 -21.66 8.09 6.54
CA LEU A 78 -20.92 6.99 7.18
C LEU A 78 -21.57 6.46 8.46
N THR A 79 -22.35 7.28 9.16
CA THR A 79 -23.07 6.84 10.36
C THR A 79 -24.34 6.04 10.08
N GLN A 80 -24.84 6.06 8.84
CA GLN A 80 -26.00 5.26 8.43
C GLN A 80 -25.60 3.83 8.09
N ILE A 81 -26.56 2.91 8.18
CA ILE A 81 -26.41 1.53 7.72
C ILE A 81 -26.27 1.54 6.19
N GLU A 82 -25.23 0.87 5.69
CA GLU A 82 -24.98 0.79 4.25
C GLU A 82 -26.02 -0.10 3.57
N THR A 83 -26.42 0.25 2.35
CA THR A 83 -27.50 -0.48 1.65
C THR A 83 -27.03 -1.90 1.32
N GLY A 84 -27.77 -2.91 1.80
CA GLY A 84 -27.43 -4.32 1.62
C GLY A 84 -26.50 -4.88 2.68
N GLU A 85 -26.10 -4.08 3.67
CA GLU A 85 -25.24 -4.48 4.79
C GLU A 85 -25.98 -4.36 6.13
N ASN A 86 -25.44 -5.01 7.16
CA ASN A 86 -25.95 -4.91 8.55
C ASN A 86 -25.11 -3.97 9.43
N VAL A 87 -24.19 -3.22 8.82
CA VAL A 87 -23.23 -2.37 9.51
C VAL A 87 -23.24 -0.97 8.92
N THR A 88 -22.72 -0.01 9.68
CA THR A 88 -22.61 1.37 9.18
C THR A 88 -21.54 1.50 8.11
N GLY A 89 -21.64 2.53 7.27
CA GLY A 89 -20.59 2.85 6.30
C GLY A 89 -19.21 3.01 6.96
N MET A 90 -19.17 3.60 8.16
CA MET A 90 -17.96 3.76 8.96
C MET A 90 -17.32 2.42 9.35
N GLU A 91 -18.13 1.48 9.83
CA GLU A 91 -17.62 0.15 10.19
C GLU A 91 -17.13 -0.61 8.95
N LEU A 92 -17.82 -0.47 7.83
CA LEU A 92 -17.41 -1.09 6.58
C LEU A 92 -16.07 -0.53 6.08
N GLU A 93 -15.88 0.79 6.09
CA GLU A 93 -14.60 1.41 5.73
C GLU A 93 -13.47 0.99 6.67
N PHE A 94 -13.74 0.94 7.98
CA PHE A 94 -12.74 0.50 8.95
C PHE A 94 -12.31 -0.96 8.73
N LYS A 95 -13.26 -1.85 8.43
CA LYS A 95 -12.97 -3.27 8.13
C LYS A 95 -12.09 -3.42 6.89
N ARG A 96 -12.23 -2.53 5.89
CA ARG A 96 -11.37 -2.56 4.69
C ARG A 96 -9.91 -2.30 5.01
N LEU A 97 -9.60 -1.48 6.01
CA LEU A 97 -8.20 -1.24 6.45
C LEU A 97 -7.51 -2.53 6.93
N ALA A 98 -8.27 -3.44 7.56
CA ALA A 98 -7.74 -4.69 8.11
C ALA A 98 -7.57 -5.81 7.06
N SER A 99 -8.01 -5.59 5.81
CA SER A 99 -7.95 -6.60 4.76
C SER A 99 -6.53 -6.89 4.27
N SER A 100 -5.60 -5.95 4.46
CA SER A 100 -4.18 -6.12 4.11
C SER A 100 -3.40 -6.74 5.27
N LYS A 101 -3.16 -8.05 5.20
CA LYS A 101 -2.35 -8.75 6.21
C LYS A 101 -0.86 -8.63 5.89
N ALA A 102 -0.08 -8.16 6.85
CA ALA A 102 1.36 -8.15 6.74
C ALA A 102 1.94 -9.57 6.81
N HIS A 103 2.87 -9.86 5.91
CA HIS A 103 3.60 -11.13 5.94
C HIS A 103 4.63 -11.12 7.07
N THR A 104 4.79 -12.24 7.80
CA THR A 104 5.70 -12.36 8.95
C THR A 104 7.16 -12.03 8.61
N SER A 105 7.56 -12.24 7.35
CA SER A 105 8.88 -11.89 6.83
C SER A 105 9.21 -10.40 6.93
N ARG A 106 8.25 -9.53 7.19
CA ARG A 106 8.47 -8.09 7.39
C ARG A 106 8.98 -7.73 8.78
N PHE A 107 9.10 -8.67 9.72
CA PHE A 107 9.41 -8.38 11.13
C PHE A 107 10.70 -9.09 11.61
N ILE A 108 11.74 -9.15 10.79
CA ILE A 108 12.92 -10.00 11.02
C ILE A 108 13.65 -9.61 12.31
N SER A 109 14.10 -8.35 12.40
CA SER A 109 14.88 -7.85 13.54
C SER A 109 14.07 -7.89 14.84
N ALA A 110 12.78 -7.60 14.76
CA ALA A 110 11.88 -7.61 15.92
C ALA A 110 11.66 -9.01 16.51
N ASN A 111 11.75 -10.06 15.68
CA ASN A 111 11.53 -11.45 16.09
C ASN A 111 12.80 -12.18 16.56
N LEU A 112 13.98 -11.58 16.43
CA LEU A 112 15.22 -12.18 16.94
C LEU A 112 15.10 -12.49 18.45
N PRO A 113 15.60 -13.65 18.92
CA PRO A 113 15.49 -14.02 20.34
C PRO A 113 16.01 -12.95 21.31
N CYS A 114 17.12 -12.29 20.94
CA CYS A 114 17.75 -11.21 21.71
C CYS A 114 16.92 -9.90 21.76
N ASN A 115 15.86 -9.78 20.94
CA ASN A 115 15.00 -8.60 20.86
C ASN A 115 13.58 -8.82 21.39
N LYS A 116 13.15 -10.07 21.62
CA LYS A 116 11.78 -10.39 22.06
C LYS A 116 11.36 -9.62 23.32
N PHE A 117 12.23 -9.54 24.32
CA PHE A 117 11.96 -8.83 25.58
C PHE A 117 12.01 -7.30 25.45
N LYS A 118 12.47 -6.77 24.31
CA LYS A 118 12.50 -5.32 24.02
C LYS A 118 11.16 -4.81 23.45
N ASN A 119 10.19 -5.71 23.24
CA ASN A 119 8.85 -5.39 22.76
C ASN A 119 7.83 -5.46 23.90
N ARG A 120 7.05 -4.38 24.09
CA ARG A 120 5.96 -4.38 25.09
C ARG A 120 4.82 -5.32 24.69
N LEU A 121 4.48 -5.34 23.39
CA LEU A 121 3.42 -6.16 22.82
C LEU A 121 4.01 -6.98 21.67
N VAL A 122 3.85 -8.30 21.72
CA VAL A 122 4.42 -9.22 20.71
C VAL A 122 3.71 -9.15 19.35
N ASN A 123 2.49 -8.65 19.33
CA ASN A 123 1.69 -8.46 18.12
C ASN A 123 1.88 -7.06 17.49
N ILE A 124 2.64 -6.17 18.12
CA ILE A 124 2.94 -4.83 17.60
C ILE A 124 4.46 -4.70 17.40
N MET A 125 4.91 -4.90 16.17
CA MET A 125 6.32 -4.89 15.80
C MET A 125 6.57 -3.96 14.59
N PRO A 126 7.75 -3.33 14.49
CA PRO A 126 8.09 -2.49 13.35
C PRO A 126 8.37 -3.33 12.11
N TYR A 127 7.95 -2.85 10.94
CA TYR A 127 8.41 -3.44 9.66
C TYR A 127 9.90 -3.18 9.47
N GLU A 128 10.60 -4.15 8.89
CA GLU A 128 12.04 -4.08 8.62
C GLU A 128 12.38 -2.89 7.71
N SER A 129 11.54 -2.61 6.72
CA SER A 129 11.74 -1.54 5.74
C SER A 129 11.64 -0.13 6.33
N THR A 130 11.02 0.02 7.51
CA THR A 130 10.76 1.34 8.12
C THR A 130 11.24 1.42 9.57
N ARG A 131 11.95 0.41 10.09
CA ARG A 131 12.39 0.42 11.48
C ARG A 131 13.42 1.53 11.73
N VAL A 132 13.46 2.03 12.95
CA VAL A 132 14.52 2.94 13.40
C VAL A 132 15.73 2.10 13.85
N CYS A 133 16.87 2.27 13.19
CA CYS A 133 18.12 1.59 13.51
C CYS A 133 18.99 2.47 14.42
N LEU A 134 19.41 1.94 15.57
CA LEU A 134 20.39 2.59 16.43
C LEU A 134 21.82 2.25 15.98
N GLN A 135 22.80 3.01 16.46
CA GLN A 135 24.20 2.63 16.28
C GLN A 135 24.50 1.37 17.10
N PRO A 136 25.01 0.29 16.47
CA PRO A 136 25.28 -0.96 17.18
C PRO A 136 26.43 -0.81 18.17
N ILE A 137 26.30 -1.47 19.32
CA ILE A 137 27.32 -1.55 20.36
C ILE A 137 28.10 -2.85 20.17
N ARG A 138 29.43 -2.76 20.11
CA ARG A 138 30.32 -3.91 19.92
C ARG A 138 30.10 -4.95 21.03
N GLY A 139 29.87 -6.21 20.62
CA GLY A 139 29.67 -7.33 21.53
C GLY A 139 28.25 -7.45 22.10
N VAL A 140 27.32 -6.56 21.73
CA VAL A 140 25.92 -6.61 22.19
C VAL A 140 25.01 -6.86 21.00
N GLU A 141 24.54 -8.10 20.86
CA GLU A 141 23.61 -8.50 19.80
C GLU A 141 22.26 -7.76 19.93
N GLY A 142 21.72 -7.31 18.79
CA GLY A 142 20.46 -6.56 18.73
C GLY A 142 20.51 -5.19 19.40
N SER A 143 21.70 -4.65 19.67
CA SER A 143 21.85 -3.29 20.22
C SER A 143 21.43 -2.18 19.24
N ASP A 144 21.30 -2.50 17.95
CA ASP A 144 20.75 -1.61 16.93
C ASP A 144 19.21 -1.56 16.94
N TYR A 145 18.55 -2.43 17.72
CA TYR A 145 17.10 -2.58 17.72
C TYR A 145 16.40 -1.73 18.79
N ILE A 146 15.39 -1.00 18.34
CA ILE A 146 14.34 -0.39 19.15
C ILE A 146 12.99 -0.64 18.45
N ASN A 147 11.92 -0.88 19.21
CA ASN A 147 10.57 -0.99 18.64
C ASN A 147 10.06 0.41 18.27
N ALA A 148 10.45 0.88 17.10
CA ALA A 148 10.04 2.16 16.52
C ALA A 148 10.08 2.09 14.99
N SER A 149 9.19 2.84 14.34
CA SER A 149 9.09 2.95 12.88
C SER A 149 9.12 4.42 12.46
N PHE A 150 9.81 4.71 11.36
CA PHE A 150 9.62 5.95 10.61
C PHE A 150 8.22 5.98 9.99
N VAL A 151 7.61 7.17 10.00
CA VAL A 151 6.31 7.44 9.38
C VAL A 151 6.44 8.73 8.58
N ASP A 152 6.08 8.67 7.31
CA ASP A 152 6.10 9.85 6.45
C ASP A 152 4.98 10.82 6.85
N GLY A 153 5.33 12.10 6.98
CA GLY A 153 4.40 13.18 7.30
C GLY A 153 4.05 14.02 6.07
N TYR A 154 3.03 14.87 6.19
CA TYR A 154 2.69 15.87 5.18
C TYR A 154 3.77 16.95 5.09
N ARG A 155 4.07 17.40 3.86
CA ARG A 155 4.91 18.57 3.57
C ARG A 155 4.10 19.51 2.66
N TYR A 156 4.11 20.80 3.00
CA TYR A 156 3.46 21.86 2.24
C TYR A 156 4.28 22.28 1.01
#